data_AF-A0A8J7PP22-F1
#
_entry.id   AF-A0A8J7PP22-F1
#
_cell.length_a   1.000
_cell.length_b   1.000
_cell.length_c   1.000
_cell.angle_alpha   90.00
_cell.angle_beta   90.00
_cell.angle_gamma   90.00
#
_symmetry.space_group_name_H-M   'P 1'
#
loop_
_entity.id
_entity.type
_entity.pdbx_description
1 polymer ?
#
loop_
_entity_poly.entity_id
_entity_poly.type
_entity_poly.pdbx_seq_one_letter_code
_entity_poly.pdbx_strand_id
1 'polypeptide(L)'
;MIQKHRIADPNDFHKEAQTLQSLRHDNIVSVYDAGITDDYVYLAMEYIPDGSVKSIYNAQPLPVSKAVAVTRDISYDLEHAHNNGFVHRDIKPGNILLGASRSAKLSDFGLASKLSNAGIASASSYPAHGAPEMISGNVSTTQSDIYGLGVTLYRLMNGD
;
A
#
# COMPACT_ATOMS: atom_id res chain seq x y z
N MET A 1 6.26 -15.72 -3.42
CA MET A 1 6.72 -14.59 -4.26
C MET A 1 5.53 -14.21 -5.12
N ILE A 2 4.87 -13.08 -4.85
CA ILE A 2 3.77 -12.61 -5.73
C ILE A 2 4.43 -12.27 -7.07
N GLN A 3 4.00 -12.90 -8.17
CA GLN A 3 4.46 -12.51 -9.49
C GLN A 3 4.00 -11.08 -9.74
N LYS A 4 4.95 -10.14 -9.80
CA LYS A 4 4.68 -8.79 -10.31
C LYS A 4 4.13 -8.95 -11.72
N HIS A 5 2.97 -8.36 -11.98
CA HIS A 5 2.32 -8.44 -13.28
C HIS A 5 3.31 -8.00 -14.36
N ARG A 6 3.50 -8.84 -15.38
CA ARG A 6 4.25 -8.46 -16.57
C ARG A 6 3.33 -7.50 -17.32
N ILE A 7 3.66 -6.22 -17.33
CA ILE A 7 2.88 -5.21 -18.04
C ILE A 7 2.88 -5.61 -19.52
N ALA A 8 1.71 -6.05 -20.00
CA ALA A 8 1.55 -6.55 -21.36
C ALA A 8 1.39 -5.41 -22.39
N ASP A 9 0.90 -4.25 -21.95
CA ASP A 9 0.69 -3.05 -22.77
C ASP A 9 1.30 -1.80 -22.08
N PRO A 10 2.25 -1.11 -22.73
CA PRO A 10 2.77 0.19 -22.32
C PRO A 10 1.72 1.24 -21.91
N ASN A 11 0.54 1.23 -22.53
CA ASN A 11 -0.54 2.18 -22.25
C ASN A 11 -1.21 1.96 -20.89
N ASP A 12 -1.25 0.72 -20.40
CA ASP A 12 -1.83 0.42 -19.09
C ASP A 12 -0.95 0.96 -17.97
N PHE A 13 0.38 0.94 -18.16
CA PHE A 13 1.32 1.53 -17.22
C PHE A 13 1.16 3.04 -17.11
N HIS A 14 0.93 3.73 -18.23
CA HIS A 14 0.78 5.18 -18.23
C HIS A 14 -0.49 5.61 -17.47
N LYS A 15 -1.59 4.84 -17.61
CA LYS A 15 -2.82 5.06 -16.84
C LYS A 15 -2.64 4.78 -15.35
N GLU A 16 -1.91 3.72 -15.02
CA GLU A 16 -1.58 3.38 -13.63
C GLU A 16 -0.76 4.50 -12.99
N ALA A 17 0.28 4.98 -13.68
CA ALA A 17 1.11 6.09 -13.21
C ALA A 17 0.32 7.38 -12.97
N GLN A 18 -0.55 7.78 -13.90
CA GLN A 18 -1.42 8.96 -13.75
C GLN A 18 -2.37 8.80 -12.57
N THR A 19 -2.87 7.59 -12.36
CA THR A 19 -3.73 7.26 -11.23
C THR A 19 -2.98 7.41 -9.91
N LEU A 20 -1.76 6.89 -9.81
CA LEU A 20 -0.91 7.04 -8.63
C LEU A 20 -0.54 8.50 -8.35
N GLN A 21 -0.30 9.29 -9.39
CA GLN A 21 -0.05 10.74 -9.24
C GLN A 21 -1.24 11.50 -8.68
N SER A 22 -2.48 11.00 -8.87
CA SER A 22 -3.68 11.64 -8.33
C SER A 22 -3.89 11.40 -6.83
N LEU A 23 -3.22 10.41 -6.23
CA LEU A 23 -3.32 10.04 -4.82
C LEU A 23 -2.36 10.84 -3.91
N ARG A 24 -2.09 12.10 -4.23
CA ARG A 24 -1.19 12.94 -3.43
C ARG A 24 -1.80 13.25 -2.07
N HIS A 25 -1.13 12.81 -1.01
CA HIS A 25 -1.50 13.01 0.38
C HIS A 25 -0.23 13.11 1.24
N ASP A 26 -0.27 13.83 2.36
CA ASP A 26 0.92 14.05 3.21
C ASP A 26 1.51 12.73 3.72
N ASN A 27 0.66 11.71 3.92
CA ASN A 27 1.05 10.39 4.38
C ASN A 27 1.14 9.36 3.23
N ILE A 28 0.87 9.70 1.96
CA ILE A 28 1.13 8.79 0.83
C ILE A 28 2.47 9.14 0.18
N VAL A 29 3.31 8.13 -0.10
CA VAL A 29 4.55 8.34 -0.86
C VAL A 29 4.21 8.95 -2.23
N SER A 30 4.73 10.14 -2.49
CA SER A 30 4.40 10.87 -3.71
C SER A 30 5.07 10.23 -4.93
N VAL A 31 4.29 9.99 -5.99
CA VAL A 31 4.81 9.67 -7.32
C VAL A 31 5.07 10.95 -8.10
N TYR A 32 6.29 11.12 -8.58
CA TYR A 32 6.71 12.29 -9.36
C TYR A 32 6.59 12.06 -10.85
N ASP A 33 7.03 10.91 -11.34
CA ASP A 33 7.03 10.57 -12.75
C ASP A 33 6.98 9.06 -12.94
N ALA A 34 6.50 8.61 -14.09
CA ALA A 34 6.65 7.22 -14.51
C ALA A 34 6.69 7.14 -16.03
N GLY A 35 7.47 6.20 -16.55
CA GLY A 35 7.57 6.03 -17.99
C GLY A 35 8.15 4.69 -18.40
N ILE A 36 8.33 4.57 -19.70
CA ILE A 36 8.87 3.39 -20.36
C ILE A 36 10.04 3.88 -21.21
N THR A 37 11.18 3.22 -21.01
CA THR A 37 12.35 3.29 -21.87
C THR A 37 12.38 2.03 -22.73
N ASP A 38 13.30 1.95 -23.69
CA ASP A 38 13.39 0.81 -24.62
C ASP A 38 13.47 -0.55 -23.89
N ASP A 39 14.12 -0.59 -22.72
CA ASP A 39 14.35 -1.83 -21.97
C ASP A 39 13.65 -1.89 -20.60
N TYR A 40 13.17 -0.75 -20.06
CA TYR A 40 12.71 -0.66 -18.67
C TYR A 40 11.49 0.22 -18.47
N VAL A 41 10.62 -0.25 -17.59
CA VAL A 41 9.58 0.53 -16.93
C VAL A 41 10.19 1.21 -15.70
N TYR A 42 9.97 2.52 -15.52
CA TYR A 42 10.45 3.25 -14.35
C TYR A 42 9.33 3.99 -13.62
N LEU A 43 9.50 4.15 -12.31
CA LEU A 43 8.63 4.92 -11.44
C LEU A 43 9.50 5.77 -10.51
N ALA A 44 9.47 7.09 -10.69
CA ALA A 44 10.16 8.05 -9.84
C ALA A 44 9.23 8.50 -8.70
N MET A 45 9.69 8.33 -7.46
CA MET A 45 8.89 8.56 -6.26
C MET A 45 9.70 9.29 -5.19
N GLU A 46 9.00 9.84 -4.19
CA GLU A 46 9.58 10.42 -2.99
C GLU A 46 10.54 9.43 -2.32
N TYR A 47 11.76 9.89 -2.04
CA TYR A 47 12.75 9.09 -1.33
C TYR A 47 12.57 9.23 0.18
N ILE A 48 12.33 8.11 0.85
CA ILE A 48 12.17 8.04 2.31
C ILE A 48 13.42 7.38 2.93
N PRO A 49 14.32 8.16 3.57
CA PRO A 49 15.65 7.68 3.94
C PRO A 49 15.66 6.62 5.05
N ASP A 50 14.69 6.66 5.97
CA ASP A 50 14.64 5.71 7.09
C ASP A 50 14.08 4.34 6.68
N GLY A 51 13.57 4.21 5.45
CA GLY A 51 13.08 2.96 4.90
C GLY A 51 11.78 2.48 5.52
N SER A 52 11.53 1.17 5.41
CA SER A 52 10.27 0.55 5.85
C SER A 52 10.22 0.34 7.36
N VAL A 53 9.01 0.33 7.92
CA VAL A 53 8.79 -0.06 9.32
C VAL A 53 9.36 -1.46 9.55
N LYS A 54 9.14 -2.40 8.63
CA LYS A 54 9.73 -3.76 8.67
C LYS A 54 11.24 -3.78 8.94
N SER A 55 12.01 -2.97 8.21
CA SER A 55 13.48 -2.91 8.37
C SER A 55 13.91 -2.29 9.70
N ILE A 56 13.13 -1.36 10.23
CA ILE A 56 13.48 -0.59 11.42
C ILE A 56 13.29 -1.41 12.69
N TYR A 57 12.23 -2.22 12.78
CA TYR A 57 11.99 -3.03 13.98
C TYR A 57 12.64 -4.41 13.92
N ASN A 58 13.14 -4.87 12.76
CA ASN A 58 13.94 -6.09 12.59
C ASN A 58 13.40 -7.30 13.38
N ALA A 59 12.11 -7.61 13.21
CA ALA A 59 11.41 -8.68 13.93
C ALA A 59 11.39 -8.55 15.47
N GLN A 60 11.42 -7.32 15.99
CA GLN A 60 11.15 -6.99 17.39
C GLN A 60 9.82 -6.24 17.54
N PRO A 61 9.07 -6.47 18.62
CA PRO A 61 7.89 -5.67 18.96
C PRO A 61 8.18 -4.17 19.01
N LEU A 62 7.30 -3.36 18.43
CA LEU A 62 7.28 -1.92 18.66
C LEU A 62 6.61 -1.60 20.01
N PRO A 63 7.03 -0.51 20.69
CA PRO A 63 6.24 0.08 21.75
C PRO A 63 4.82 0.37 21.26
N VAL A 64 3.82 0.05 22.07
CA VAL A 64 2.38 0.22 21.73
C VAL A 64 2.09 1.62 21.20
N SER A 65 2.66 2.66 21.83
CA SER A 65 2.49 4.04 21.39
C SER A 65 2.97 4.30 19.96
N LYS A 66 4.07 3.66 19.53
CA LYS A 66 4.57 3.75 18.16
C LYS A 66 3.70 2.97 17.19
N ALA A 67 3.29 1.76 17.55
CA ALA A 67 2.41 0.94 16.70
C ALA A 67 1.06 1.64 16.44
N VAL A 68 0.50 2.29 17.47
CA VAL A 68 -0.72 3.09 17.37
C VAL A 68 -0.49 4.33 16.50
N ALA A 69 0.62 5.05 16.67
CA ALA A 69 0.94 6.22 15.86
C ALA A 69 1.06 5.86 14.36
N VAL A 70 1.78 4.78 14.04
CA VAL A 70 1.90 4.26 12.66
C VAL A 70 0.51 3.90 12.11
N THR A 71 -0.28 3.15 12.87
CA THR A 71 -1.62 2.73 12.45
C THR A 71 -2.54 3.91 12.17
N ARG A 72 -2.49 4.95 13.02
CA ARG A 72 -3.25 6.18 12.82
C ARG A 72 -2.85 6.89 11.54
N ASP A 73 -1.56 7.09 11.31
CA ASP A 73 -1.08 7.78 10.12
C ASP A 73 -1.52 7.04 8.84
N ILE A 74 -1.42 5.71 8.83
CA ILE A 74 -1.90 4.88 7.70
C ILE A 74 -3.43 4.91 7.56
N SER A 75 -4.19 5.08 8.64
CA SER A 75 -5.64 5.23 8.53
C SER A 75 -6.05 6.49 7.76
N TYR A 76 -5.28 7.57 7.85
CA TYR A 76 -5.51 8.78 7.05
C TYR A 76 -5.22 8.52 5.56
N ASP A 77 -4.19 7.73 5.25
CA ASP A 77 -3.90 7.32 3.86
C ASP A 77 -5.02 6.49 3.24
N LEU A 78 -5.52 5.53 4.01
CA LEU A 78 -6.62 4.69 3.55
C LEU A 78 -7.88 5.52 3.36
N GLU A 79 -8.22 6.42 4.29
CA GLU A 79 -9.34 7.34 4.10
C GLU A 79 -9.20 8.14 2.80
N HIS A 80 -8.03 8.72 2.55
CA HIS A 80 -7.77 9.47 1.33
C HIS A 80 -7.93 8.61 0.07
N ALA A 81 -7.31 7.43 0.04
CA ALA A 81 -7.40 6.52 -1.10
C ALA A 81 -8.83 6.03 -1.33
N HIS A 82 -9.53 5.65 -0.26
CA HIS A 82 -10.90 5.13 -0.29
C HIS A 82 -11.89 6.20 -0.78
N ASN A 83 -11.72 7.45 -0.35
CA ASN A 83 -12.53 8.58 -0.82
C ASN A 83 -12.30 8.89 -2.31
N ASN A 84 -11.14 8.52 -2.86
CA ASN A 84 -10.85 8.59 -4.29
C ASN A 84 -11.26 7.31 -5.05
N GLY A 85 -11.91 6.36 -4.37
CA GLY A 85 -12.41 5.12 -4.96
C GLY A 85 -11.32 4.08 -5.18
N PHE A 86 -10.23 4.10 -4.42
CA PHE A 86 -9.15 3.13 -4.51
C PHE A 86 -9.10 2.19 -3.32
N VAL A 87 -8.61 0.98 -3.55
CA VAL A 87 -8.18 0.03 -2.51
C VAL A 87 -6.72 -0.31 -2.72
N HIS A 88 -5.95 -0.44 -1.64
CA HIS A 88 -4.51 -0.69 -1.69
C HIS A 88 -4.17 -2.18 -1.85
N ARG A 89 -4.88 -3.07 -1.16
CA ARG A 89 -4.76 -4.54 -1.23
C ARG A 89 -3.46 -5.17 -0.72
N ASP A 90 -2.48 -4.40 -0.24
CA ASP A 90 -1.16 -4.91 0.20
C ASP A 90 -0.59 -4.12 1.40
N ILE A 91 -1.45 -3.82 2.37
CA ILE A 91 -1.04 -3.12 3.59
C ILE A 91 -0.28 -4.10 4.47
N LYS A 92 1.02 -3.84 4.68
CA LYS A 92 1.91 -4.65 5.52
C LYS A 92 3.10 -3.80 5.98
N PRO A 93 3.85 -4.21 7.02
CA PRO A 93 4.97 -3.41 7.55
C PRO A 93 6.07 -3.08 6.52
N GLY A 94 6.22 -3.87 5.46
CA GLY A 94 7.19 -3.62 4.39
C GLY A 94 6.80 -2.49 3.44
N ASN A 95 5.51 -2.14 3.39
CA ASN A 95 4.95 -1.10 2.51
C ASN A 95 4.66 0.20 3.27
N ILE A 96 5.00 0.26 4.56
CA ILE A 96 4.90 1.46 5.37
C ILE A 96 6.31 2.01 5.56
N LEU A 97 6.55 3.24 5.11
CA LEU A 97 7.84 3.91 5.23
C LEU A 97 7.81 4.94 6.38
N LEU A 98 8.94 5.20 7.03
CA LEU A 98 9.03 6.24 8.07
C LEU A 98 9.77 7.47 7.54
N GLY A 99 9.11 8.63 7.57
CA GLY A 99 9.76 9.90 7.23
C GLY A 99 10.59 10.48 8.38
N ALA A 100 11.41 11.48 8.07
CA ALA A 100 12.30 12.16 9.03
C ALA A 100 11.58 12.78 10.24
N SER A 101 10.28 13.10 10.12
CA SER A 101 9.40 13.57 11.20
C SER A 101 8.76 12.44 12.01
N ARG A 102 9.15 11.17 11.78
CA ARG A 102 8.51 9.94 12.29
C ARG A 102 7.04 9.76 11.87
N SER A 103 6.56 10.51 10.88
CA SER A 103 5.27 10.23 10.26
C SER A 103 5.39 8.96 9.41
N ALA A 104 4.45 8.04 9.56
CA ALA A 104 4.37 6.90 8.67
C ALA A 104 3.79 7.32 7.33
N LYS A 105 4.28 6.71 6.26
CA LYS A 105 3.74 6.87 4.92
C LYS A 105 3.42 5.55 4.24
N LEU A 106 2.28 5.46 3.58
CA LEU A 106 1.91 4.30 2.77
C LEU A 106 2.60 4.34 1.39
N SER A 107 3.11 3.19 0.95
CA SER A 107 3.86 3.01 -0.30
C SER A 107 3.46 1.71 -1.00
N ASP A 108 3.96 1.49 -2.23
CA ASP A 108 3.72 0.29 -3.04
C ASP A 108 2.24 0.04 -3.39
N PHE A 109 1.68 1.01 -4.11
CA PHE A 109 0.37 0.91 -4.74
C PHE A 109 0.41 0.07 -6.05
N GLY A 110 1.42 -0.79 -6.25
CA GLY A 110 1.49 -1.66 -7.43
C GLY A 110 0.40 -2.74 -7.47
N LEU A 111 -0.32 -2.92 -6.37
CA LEU A 111 -1.56 -3.67 -6.31
C LEU A 111 -2.75 -2.76 -5.99
N ALA A 112 -2.68 -1.44 -6.14
CA ALA A 112 -3.85 -0.61 -5.95
C ALA A 112 -4.83 -0.80 -7.13
N SER A 113 -6.13 -0.66 -6.87
CA SER A 113 -7.13 -0.72 -7.93
C SER A 113 -8.33 0.15 -7.64
N LYS A 114 -8.94 0.67 -8.71
CA LYS A 114 -10.16 1.44 -8.62
C LYS A 114 -11.34 0.51 -8.35
N LEU A 115 -12.17 0.88 -7.39
CA LEU A 115 -13.42 0.21 -7.10
C LEU A 115 -14.40 0.38 -8.26
N SER A 116 -15.14 -0.69 -8.56
CA SER A 116 -16.32 -0.62 -9.42
C SER A 116 -17.46 0.16 -8.73
N ASN A 117 -18.51 0.48 -9.48
CA ASN A 117 -19.72 1.10 -8.91
C ASN A 117 -20.38 0.26 -7.80
N ALA A 118 -20.09 -1.04 -7.75
CA ALA A 118 -20.56 -1.94 -6.69
C ALA A 118 -19.63 -1.96 -5.46
N GLY A 119 -18.58 -1.13 -5.41
CA GLY A 119 -17.65 -1.04 -4.29
C GLY A 119 -16.66 -2.20 -4.20
N ILE A 120 -16.47 -2.95 -5.29
CA ILE A 120 -15.58 -4.12 -5.35
C ILE A 120 -14.49 -3.95 -6.41
N ALA A 121 -13.33 -4.55 -6.16
CA ALA A 121 -12.26 -4.77 -7.13
C ALA A 121 -11.85 -6.26 -7.17
N SER A 122 -11.27 -6.71 -8.28
CA SER A 122 -10.73 -8.09 -8.42
C SER A 122 -9.60 -8.32 -7.42
N ALA A 123 -9.54 -9.49 -6.77
CA ALA A 123 -8.48 -9.79 -5.81
C ALA A 123 -7.19 -10.28 -6.49
N SER A 124 -6.08 -9.67 -6.10
CA SER A 124 -4.74 -10.24 -6.18
C SER A 124 -4.13 -10.06 -4.78
N SER A 125 -4.01 -11.13 -3.99
CA SER A 125 -3.69 -11.02 -2.56
C SER A 125 -2.26 -11.45 -2.23
N TYR A 126 -1.73 -10.86 -1.17
CA TYR A 126 -0.71 -11.48 -0.33
C TYR A 126 -1.43 -12.38 0.70
N PRO A 127 -1.35 -13.72 0.61
CA PRO A 127 -2.20 -14.62 1.39
C PRO A 127 -2.14 -14.39 2.91
N ALA A 128 -1.00 -13.95 3.43
CA ALA A 128 -0.83 -13.74 4.86
C ALA A 128 -1.53 -12.47 5.41
N HIS A 129 -1.99 -11.54 4.55
CA HIS A 129 -2.74 -10.32 4.95
C HIS A 129 -4.08 -10.21 4.22
N GLY A 130 -4.48 -11.28 3.51
CA GLY A 130 -5.74 -11.31 2.78
C GLY A 130 -6.92 -11.32 3.75
N ALA A 131 -7.83 -10.38 3.56
CA ALA A 131 -9.10 -10.39 4.28
C ALA A 131 -9.93 -11.64 3.92
N PRO A 132 -10.81 -12.13 4.81
CA PRO A 132 -11.59 -13.35 4.56
C PRO A 132 -12.36 -13.32 3.24
N GLU A 133 -12.93 -12.18 2.86
CA GLU A 133 -13.63 -11.95 1.60
C GLU A 133 -12.72 -11.98 0.37
N MET A 134 -11.45 -11.61 0.51
CA MET A 134 -10.44 -11.74 -0.56
C MET A 134 -10.10 -13.20 -0.81
N ILE A 135 -10.02 -14.01 0.26
CA ILE A 135 -9.68 -15.43 0.17
C ILE A 135 -10.86 -16.26 -0.33
N SER A 136 -12.07 -15.96 0.14
CA SER A 136 -13.27 -16.75 -0.17
C SER A 136 -13.97 -16.32 -1.46
N GLY A 137 -14.00 -15.02 -1.75
CA GLY A 137 -14.80 -14.44 -2.83
C GLY A 137 -13.98 -13.85 -3.97
N ASN A 138 -12.65 -13.82 -3.88
CA ASN A 138 -11.76 -13.14 -4.82
C ASN A 138 -12.15 -11.67 -5.09
N VAL A 139 -12.68 -11.00 -4.06
CA VAL A 139 -13.06 -9.57 -4.10
C VAL A 139 -12.30 -8.79 -3.04
N SER A 140 -11.95 -7.55 -3.35
CA SER A 140 -11.39 -6.58 -2.41
C SER A 140 -12.31 -5.38 -2.29
N THR A 141 -12.50 -4.92 -1.06
CA THR A 141 -13.28 -3.73 -0.70
C THR A 141 -12.42 -2.81 0.17
N THR A 142 -12.94 -1.64 0.52
CA THR A 142 -12.28 -0.77 1.50
C THR A 142 -12.13 -1.46 2.86
N GLN A 143 -13.04 -2.39 3.21
CA GLN A 143 -12.98 -3.16 4.46
C GLN A 143 -11.83 -4.18 4.44
N SER A 144 -11.45 -4.66 3.26
CA SER A 144 -10.29 -5.54 3.11
C SER A 144 -8.99 -4.84 3.49
N ASP A 145 -8.86 -3.55 3.16
CA ASP A 145 -7.73 -2.73 3.58
C ASP A 145 -7.71 -2.52 5.11
N ILE A 146 -8.88 -2.29 5.73
CA ILE A 146 -8.99 -2.16 7.18
C ILE A 146 -8.59 -3.46 7.89
N TYR A 147 -8.97 -4.61 7.35
CA TYR A 147 -8.49 -5.90 7.85
C TYR A 147 -6.96 -6.01 7.76
N GLY A 148 -6.37 -5.68 6.60
CA GLY A 148 -4.93 -5.67 6.41
C GLY A 148 -4.17 -4.74 7.37
N LEU A 149 -4.76 -3.57 7.68
CA LEU A 149 -4.24 -2.66 8.70
C LEU A 149 -4.28 -3.28 10.10
N GLY A 150 -5.34 -4.00 10.45
CA GLY A 150 -5.44 -4.74 11.70
C GLY A 150 -4.37 -5.84 11.85
N VAL A 151 -4.15 -6.62 10.78
CA VAL A 151 -3.07 -7.62 10.74
C VAL A 151 -1.70 -6.94 10.87
N THR A 152 -1.52 -5.79 10.22
CA THR A 152 -0.29 -5.00 10.33
C THR A 152 -0.05 -4.54 11.76
N LEU A 153 -1.05 -3.96 12.43
CA LEU A 153 -0.95 -3.56 13.84
C LEU A 153 -0.55 -4.74 14.74
N TYR A 154 -1.18 -5.91 14.56
CA TYR A 154 -0.81 -7.13 15.29
C TYR A 154 0.68 -7.47 15.09
N ARG A 155 1.16 -7.49 13.84
CA ARG A 155 2.55 -7.79 13.53
C ARG A 155 3.54 -6.79 14.12
N LEU A 156 3.19 -5.50 14.11
CA LEU A 156 4.02 -4.46 14.72
C LEU A 156 4.16 -4.65 16.23
N MET A 157 3.12 -5.13 16.90
CA MET A 157 3.14 -5.41 18.34
C MET A 157 3.77 -6.77 18.69
N ASN A 158 3.79 -7.72 17.74
CA ASN A 158 4.35 -9.06 17.97
C ASN A 158 5.82 -9.20 17.49
N GLY A 159 6.25 -8.36 16.54
CA GLY A 159 7.58 -8.46 15.92
C GLY A 159 7.66 -9.44 14.75
N ASP A 160 6.57 -9.64 13.99
CA ASP A 160 6.52 -10.57 12.84
C ASP A 160 6.60 -9.88 11.45
#